data_AF-C0FVL0-F1
#
_entry.id   AF-C0FVL0-F1
#
_cell.length_a   1.000
_cell.length_b   1.000
_cell.length_c   1.000
_cell.angle_alpha   90.00
_cell.angle_beta   90.00
_cell.angle_gamma   90.00
#
_symmetry.space_group_name_H-M   'P 1'
#
loop_
_entity.id
_entity.type
_entity.pdbx_description
1 polymer ?
#
loop_
_entity_poly.entity_id
_entity_poly.type
_entity_poly.pdbx_seq_one_letter_code
_entity_poly.pdbx_strand_id
1 'polypeptide(L)'
;MKEIWKKKKIFVITIALMVGIIGTAATFAIITATAGTVTNTFQAAKVATEIEEEFEGKIKAGSTVKKNPSVKNTGISDAFVRARITISPEQTEVTLLNGTWNGTAFTEKGKAADSIATESTLYDPDGDGTGWYQGTDGWFYYNSPVAPGQNTDNLFDAVKIGNVTKNFDITVYQEAVFAGSYEAGDKVGLPVLKGFFAEVTK
;
A
#
# COMPACT_ATOMS: atom_id res chain seq x y z
N MET A 1 -32.60 -67.57 53.17
CA MET A 1 -32.91 -66.18 52.76
C MET A 1 -31.75 -65.17 52.85
N LYS A 2 -30.68 -65.39 53.62
CA LYS A 2 -29.58 -64.39 53.77
C LYS A 2 -28.65 -64.24 52.55
N GLU A 3 -28.46 -65.28 51.74
CA GLU A 3 -27.55 -65.23 50.58
C GLU A 3 -28.14 -64.57 49.32
N ILE A 4 -29.47 -64.54 49.16
CA ILE A 4 -30.14 -63.79 48.08
C ILE A 4 -30.03 -62.28 48.33
N TRP A 5 -29.96 -61.86 49.60
CA TRP A 5 -29.82 -60.45 49.99
C TRP A 5 -28.39 -59.90 49.79
N LYS A 6 -27.35 -60.74 49.92
CA LYS A 6 -25.96 -60.35 49.60
C LYS A 6 -25.72 -60.17 48.10
N LYS A 7 -26.25 -61.08 47.27
CA LYS A 7 -26.12 -60.98 45.80
C LYS A 7 -26.92 -59.81 45.20
N LYS A 8 -28.09 -59.48 45.78
CA LYS A 8 -28.86 -58.27 45.40
C LYS A 8 -28.18 -56.97 45.85
N LYS A 9 -27.53 -56.93 47.01
CA LYS A 9 -26.74 -55.76 47.45
C LYS A 9 -25.52 -55.51 46.56
N ILE A 10 -24.82 -56.56 46.12
CA ILE A 10 -23.69 -56.44 45.19
C ILE A 10 -24.15 -55.93 43.82
N PHE A 11 -25.26 -56.44 43.27
CA PHE A 11 -25.81 -55.98 41.98
C PHE A 11 -26.29 -54.51 41.99
N VAL A 12 -26.86 -54.06 43.12
CA VAL A 12 -27.29 -52.66 43.30
C VAL A 12 -26.09 -51.72 43.44
N ILE A 13 -24.99 -52.14 44.06
CA ILE A 13 -23.77 -51.34 44.21
C ILE A 13 -23.05 -51.17 42.85
N THR A 14 -23.05 -52.18 41.98
CA THR A 14 -22.41 -52.07 40.64
C THR A 14 -23.20 -51.18 39.66
N ILE A 15 -24.54 -51.13 39.76
CA ILE A 15 -25.37 -50.19 38.99
C ILE A 15 -25.24 -48.76 39.56
N ALA A 16 -25.19 -48.60 40.88
CA ALA A 16 -24.99 -47.30 41.52
C ALA A 16 -23.62 -46.67 41.18
N LEU A 17 -22.57 -47.48 40.99
CA LEU A 17 -21.25 -47.01 40.56
C LEU A 17 -21.18 -46.61 39.07
N MET A 18 -22.01 -47.18 38.19
CA MET A 18 -22.10 -46.73 36.79
C MET A 18 -22.99 -45.49 36.60
N VAL A 19 -24.01 -45.29 37.44
CA VAL A 19 -24.81 -44.05 37.46
C VAL A 19 -24.05 -42.89 38.13
N GLY A 20 -23.04 -43.20 38.96
CA GLY A 20 -22.13 -42.22 39.56
C GLY A 20 -21.14 -41.52 38.61
N ILE A 21 -21.13 -41.86 37.32
CA ILE A 21 -20.41 -41.09 36.27
C ILE A 21 -21.37 -40.12 35.53
N ILE A 22 -22.68 -40.23 35.75
CA ILE A 22 -23.66 -39.23 35.30
C ILE A 22 -24.02 -38.35 36.50
N GLY A 23 -23.00 -37.68 37.03
CA GLY A 23 -23.18 -36.54 37.92
C GLY A 23 -23.85 -35.41 37.13
N THR A 24 -25.18 -35.47 37.03
CA THR A 24 -26.00 -34.29 36.76
C THR A 24 -25.95 -33.41 38.01
N ALA A 25 -24.79 -32.81 38.25
CA ALA A 25 -24.79 -31.45 38.74
C ALA A 25 -25.59 -30.66 37.71
N ALA A 26 -26.83 -30.33 38.04
CA ALA A 26 -27.56 -29.27 37.36
C ALA A 26 -26.85 -27.95 37.70
N THR A 27 -25.64 -27.80 37.18
CA THR A 27 -25.07 -26.50 36.90
C THR A 27 -25.96 -25.96 35.79
N PHE A 28 -26.91 -25.11 36.14
CA PHE A 28 -27.37 -24.12 35.17
C PHE A 28 -26.19 -23.19 34.92
N ALA A 29 -25.21 -23.68 34.15
CA ALA A 29 -24.41 -22.81 33.36
C ALA A 29 -25.41 -22.25 32.35
N ILE A 30 -25.86 -21.03 32.59
CA ILE A 30 -26.41 -20.22 31.53
C ILE A 30 -25.26 -20.14 30.53
N ILE A 31 -25.23 -21.03 29.53
CA ILE A 31 -24.52 -20.73 28.29
C ILE A 31 -25.39 -19.70 27.58
N THR A 32 -25.51 -18.52 28.19
CA THR A 32 -25.17 -17.32 27.46
C THR A 32 -23.69 -17.48 27.18
N ALA A 33 -23.39 -18.24 26.12
CA ALA A 33 -22.66 -17.59 25.08
C ALA A 33 -23.49 -16.34 24.77
N THR A 34 -23.22 -15.25 25.51
CA THR A 34 -22.90 -14.04 24.79
C THR A 34 -21.89 -14.57 23.80
N ALA A 35 -22.34 -14.84 22.56
CA ALA A 35 -21.43 -14.91 21.46
C ALA A 35 -20.77 -13.54 21.56
N GLY A 36 -19.68 -13.49 22.34
CA GLY A 36 -18.88 -12.31 22.53
C GLY A 36 -18.67 -11.91 21.12
N THR A 37 -19.29 -10.79 20.74
CA THR A 37 -19.37 -10.37 19.36
C THR A 37 -17.98 -10.64 18.81
N VAL A 38 -17.89 -11.54 17.83
CA VAL A 38 -16.69 -11.59 17.02
C VAL A 38 -16.76 -10.25 16.31
N THR A 39 -16.28 -9.21 16.98
CA THR A 39 -15.86 -7.98 16.34
C THR A 39 -14.68 -8.42 15.51
N ASN A 40 -14.98 -8.97 14.33
CA ASN A 40 -14.19 -8.63 13.18
C ASN A 40 -14.32 -7.11 13.11
N THR A 41 -13.38 -6.42 13.75
CA THR A 41 -13.08 -5.04 13.42
C THR A 41 -12.61 -5.10 11.99
N PHE A 42 -13.56 -5.06 11.05
CA PHE A 42 -13.26 -4.78 9.67
C PHE A 42 -12.71 -3.35 9.70
N GLN A 43 -11.39 -3.22 9.74
CA GLN A 43 -10.77 -1.94 9.42
C GLN A 43 -11.17 -1.67 7.97
N ALA A 44 -12.16 -0.80 7.79
CA ALA A 44 -12.42 -0.19 6.49
C ALA A 44 -11.09 0.43 6.08
N ALA A 45 -10.49 -0.14 5.03
CA ALA A 45 -9.15 0.13 4.52
C ALA A 45 -8.50 1.41 5.07
N LYS A 46 -7.43 1.27 5.86
CA LYS A 46 -6.58 2.41 6.19
C LYS A 46 -5.61 2.61 5.05
N VAL A 47 -5.83 3.63 4.24
CA VAL A 47 -4.88 4.09 3.22
C VAL A 47 -4.02 5.17 3.85
N ALA A 48 -2.71 4.97 3.86
CA ALA A 48 -1.73 5.93 4.35
C ALA A 48 -0.47 5.81 3.52
N THR A 49 0.18 6.93 3.22
CA THR A 49 1.33 6.97 2.33
C THR A 49 2.35 8.00 2.77
N GLU A 50 3.63 7.70 2.56
CA GLU A 50 4.76 8.58 2.86
C GLU A 50 5.71 8.64 1.65
N ILE A 51 6.47 9.73 1.53
CA ILE A 51 7.47 9.92 0.47
C ILE A 51 8.85 9.56 1.03
N GLU A 52 9.56 8.65 0.39
CA GLU A 52 10.96 8.33 0.69
C GLU A 52 11.88 8.91 -0.42
N GLU A 53 12.91 9.68 -0.03
CA GLU A 53 13.89 10.26 -0.96
C GLU A 53 15.33 10.21 -0.41
N GLU A 54 16.32 9.96 -1.28
CA GLU A 54 17.75 10.16 -0.99
C GLU A 54 18.27 11.42 -1.69
N PHE A 55 18.99 12.29 -0.95
CA PHE A 55 19.65 13.48 -1.50
C PHE A 55 21.15 13.47 -1.24
N GLU A 56 21.95 13.48 -2.32
CA GLU A 56 23.40 13.61 -2.25
C GLU A 56 23.89 14.70 -3.22
N GLY A 57 24.57 15.73 -2.71
CA GLY A 57 25.36 16.66 -3.55
C GLY A 57 25.29 18.15 -3.18
N LYS A 58 26.19 18.94 -3.77
CA LYS A 58 26.15 20.41 -3.79
C LYS A 58 25.49 20.86 -5.08
N ILE A 59 24.40 21.61 -4.99
CA ILE A 59 23.64 22.16 -6.13
C ILE A 59 24.56 23.13 -6.90
N LYS A 60 24.83 22.82 -8.17
CA LYS A 60 25.52 23.71 -9.13
C LYS A 60 24.73 23.79 -10.42
N ALA A 61 24.71 24.97 -11.05
CA ALA A 61 24.16 25.11 -12.40
C ALA A 61 24.85 24.14 -13.36
N GLY A 62 24.07 23.45 -14.19
CA GLY A 62 24.54 22.42 -15.12
C GLY A 62 24.81 21.04 -14.50
N SER A 63 24.57 20.84 -13.20
CA SER A 63 24.75 19.54 -12.55
C SER A 63 23.51 18.64 -12.64
N THR A 64 23.73 17.33 -12.63
CA THR A 64 22.69 16.32 -12.42
C THR A 64 22.80 15.83 -10.98
N VAL A 65 21.69 15.88 -10.25
CA VAL A 65 21.61 15.52 -8.83
C VAL A 65 20.73 14.27 -8.69
N LYS A 66 21.15 13.33 -7.84
CA LYS A 66 20.35 12.15 -7.50
C LYS A 66 19.15 12.60 -6.68
N LYS A 67 17.95 12.22 -7.15
CA LYS A 67 16.70 12.38 -6.42
C LYS A 67 15.70 11.37 -6.99
N ASN A 68 15.26 10.47 -6.12
CA ASN A 68 14.52 9.27 -6.48
C ASN A 68 13.28 9.09 -5.62
N PRO A 69 12.30 10.01 -5.70
CA PRO A 69 11.14 9.94 -4.83
C PRO A 69 10.27 8.75 -5.23
N SER A 70 9.90 7.96 -4.22
CA SER A 70 8.90 6.89 -4.32
C SER A 70 7.83 7.10 -3.25
N VAL A 71 6.65 6.50 -3.44
CA VAL A 71 5.57 6.55 -2.46
C VAL A 71 5.42 5.20 -1.81
N LYS A 72 5.54 5.16 -0.48
CA LYS A 72 5.35 3.96 0.32
C LYS A 72 3.94 3.88 0.85
N ASN A 73 3.30 2.72 0.72
CA ASN A 73 2.01 2.47 1.38
C ASN A 73 2.24 2.05 2.83
N THR A 74 1.92 2.91 3.78
CA THR A 74 1.94 2.65 5.23
C THR A 74 0.59 2.21 5.78
N GLY A 75 -0.41 2.07 4.90
CA GLY A 75 -1.72 1.53 5.17
C GLY A 75 -1.74 0.02 5.38
N ILE A 76 -2.94 -0.52 5.57
CA ILE A 76 -3.18 -1.97 5.74
C ILE A 76 -3.84 -2.62 4.51
N SER A 77 -4.11 -1.83 3.48
CA SER A 77 -4.79 -2.30 2.26
C SER A 77 -4.06 -1.78 1.03
N ASP A 78 -4.18 -2.51 -0.06
CA ASP A 78 -3.65 -2.11 -1.36
C ASP A 78 -4.26 -0.78 -1.79
N ALA A 79 -3.41 0.10 -2.32
CA ALA A 79 -3.80 1.46 -2.66
C ALA A 79 -3.30 1.87 -4.04
N PHE A 80 -4.16 2.53 -4.81
CA PHE A 80 -3.71 3.31 -5.95
C PHE A 80 -3.10 4.62 -5.46
N VAL A 81 -2.03 5.04 -6.11
CA VAL A 81 -1.28 6.25 -5.78
C VAL A 81 -1.22 7.18 -6.98
N ARG A 82 -1.41 8.48 -6.73
CA ARG A 82 -1.07 9.54 -7.66
C ARG A 82 -0.15 10.57 -7.03
N ALA A 83 0.71 11.18 -7.83
CA ALA A 83 1.64 12.21 -7.37
C ALA A 83 1.61 13.44 -8.29
N ARG A 84 1.86 14.61 -7.74
CA ARG A 84 1.99 15.87 -8.46
C ARG A 84 3.31 16.51 -8.10
N ILE A 85 4.06 16.90 -9.12
CA ILE A 85 5.35 17.56 -8.97
C ILE A 85 5.17 19.03 -9.29
N THR A 86 5.66 19.89 -8.41
CA THR A 86 5.67 21.34 -8.61
C THR A 86 7.08 21.88 -8.40
N ILE A 87 7.48 22.81 -9.25
CA ILE A 87 8.79 23.47 -9.19
C ILE A 87 8.53 24.96 -8.99
N SER A 88 9.09 25.52 -7.92
CA SER A 88 8.91 26.93 -7.55
C SER A 88 10.28 27.60 -7.41
N PRO A 89 10.49 28.82 -7.94
CA PRO A 89 9.54 29.60 -8.72
C PRO A 89 9.29 28.99 -10.10
N GLU A 90 8.12 29.32 -10.67
CA GLU A 90 7.77 29.00 -12.05
C GLU A 90 8.88 29.57 -12.98
N GLN A 91 9.26 28.82 -14.03
CA GLN A 91 10.40 29.11 -14.94
C GLN A 91 11.80 28.71 -14.42
N THR A 92 11.91 27.97 -13.31
CA THR A 92 13.19 27.35 -12.95
C THR A 92 13.56 26.30 -14.00
N GLU A 93 14.74 26.45 -14.62
CA GLU A 93 15.25 25.52 -15.63
C GLU A 93 15.69 24.21 -14.98
N VAL A 94 14.73 23.30 -14.78
CA VAL A 94 14.94 21.98 -14.20
C VAL A 94 14.30 20.93 -15.11
N THR A 95 15.02 19.84 -15.35
CA THR A 95 14.49 18.66 -16.05
C THR A 95 14.53 17.46 -15.12
N LEU A 96 13.41 16.78 -14.98
CA LEU A 96 13.31 15.50 -14.29
C LEU A 96 13.74 14.39 -15.26
N LEU A 97 14.67 13.56 -14.83
CA LEU A 97 15.31 12.55 -15.66
C LEU A 97 15.11 11.17 -15.07
N ASN A 98 15.09 10.21 -15.99
CA ASN A 98 15.09 8.79 -15.72
C ASN A 98 16.41 8.19 -16.12
N GLY A 99 16.86 7.19 -15.38
CA GLY A 99 18.16 6.61 -15.64
C GLY A 99 18.66 5.73 -14.54
N THR A 100 19.92 5.37 -14.62
CA THR A 100 20.55 4.48 -13.64
C THR A 100 21.78 5.14 -13.07
N TRP A 101 21.92 5.06 -11.75
CA TRP A 101 23.11 5.51 -11.03
C TRP A 101 24.08 4.34 -10.84
N ASN A 102 25.36 4.56 -11.19
CA ASN A 102 26.46 3.66 -10.87
C ASN A 102 27.52 4.46 -10.10
N GLY A 103 27.47 4.38 -8.76
CA GLY A 103 28.17 5.32 -7.89
C GLY A 103 27.67 6.75 -8.12
N THR A 104 28.57 7.66 -8.45
CA THR A 104 28.25 9.08 -8.75
C THR A 104 27.97 9.34 -10.24
N ALA A 105 28.03 8.33 -11.10
CA ALA A 105 27.75 8.47 -12.53
C ALA A 105 26.28 8.18 -12.83
N PHE A 106 25.63 9.04 -13.62
CA PHE A 106 24.25 8.87 -14.05
C PHE A 106 24.19 8.58 -15.55
N THR A 107 23.48 7.52 -15.93
CA THR A 107 23.16 7.21 -17.33
C THR A 107 21.70 7.58 -17.60
N GLU A 108 21.49 8.66 -18.35
CA GLU A 108 20.17 9.13 -18.75
C GLU A 108 19.51 8.14 -19.73
N LYS A 109 18.31 7.67 -19.38
CA LYS A 109 17.42 6.89 -20.25
C LYS A 109 16.39 7.79 -20.96
N GLY A 110 16.07 8.95 -20.38
CA GLY A 110 15.14 9.93 -20.95
C GLY A 110 14.58 10.89 -19.91
N LYS A 111 13.58 11.70 -20.30
CA LYS A 111 12.86 12.59 -19.39
C LYS A 111 11.76 11.84 -18.63
N ALA A 112 11.59 12.17 -17.35
CA ALA A 112 10.53 11.62 -16.49
C ALA A 112 9.17 12.25 -16.72
N ALA A 113 9.18 13.52 -17.10
CA ALA A 113 8.00 14.26 -17.50
C ALA A 113 8.27 14.79 -18.90
N ASP A 114 7.59 14.25 -19.90
CA ASP A 114 7.68 14.80 -21.25
C ASP A 114 6.71 15.99 -21.38
N SER A 115 7.12 17.01 -22.10
CA SER A 115 6.24 18.11 -22.51
C SER A 115 5.24 17.65 -23.59
N ILE A 116 5.40 16.43 -24.11
CA ILE A 116 4.50 15.77 -25.08
C ILE A 116 3.90 14.50 -24.45
N ALA A 117 3.35 14.59 -23.23
CA ALA A 117 2.53 13.53 -22.67
C ALA A 117 1.19 13.46 -23.42
N THR A 118 1.14 12.74 -24.52
CA THR A 118 -0.11 12.34 -25.17
C THR A 118 -0.76 11.23 -24.34
N GLU A 119 -1.58 11.61 -23.36
CA GLU A 119 -2.62 10.86 -22.58
C GLU A 119 -2.48 9.37 -22.20
N SER A 120 -1.43 8.64 -22.57
CA SER A 120 -1.38 7.18 -22.41
C SER A 120 0.03 6.58 -22.38
N THR A 121 1.08 7.38 -22.42
CA THR A 121 2.45 6.83 -22.34
C THR A 121 2.74 6.44 -20.90
N LEU A 122 2.93 5.14 -20.68
CA LEU A 122 3.42 4.61 -19.41
C LEU A 122 4.92 4.88 -19.33
N TYR A 123 5.35 5.59 -18.29
CA TYR A 123 6.74 5.62 -17.92
C TYR A 123 7.09 4.35 -17.13
N ASP A 124 7.77 3.42 -17.79
CA ASP A 124 8.22 2.14 -17.26
C ASP A 124 9.70 1.96 -17.67
N PRO A 125 10.66 2.33 -16.80
CA PRO A 125 12.09 2.26 -17.10
C PRO A 125 12.65 0.84 -17.14
N ASP A 126 11.93 -0.12 -16.55
CA ASP A 126 12.36 -1.50 -16.35
C ASP A 126 11.74 -2.45 -17.39
N GLY A 127 10.72 -1.98 -18.11
CA GLY A 127 10.08 -2.68 -19.22
C GLY A 127 9.18 -3.83 -18.75
N ASP A 128 8.76 -3.83 -17.48
CA ASP A 128 7.97 -4.90 -16.90
C ASP A 128 6.45 -4.64 -17.00
N GLY A 129 6.04 -3.49 -17.52
CA GLY A 129 4.68 -3.00 -17.66
C GLY A 129 4.14 -2.27 -16.44
N THR A 130 4.97 -1.97 -15.44
CA THR A 130 4.64 -1.23 -14.22
C THR A 130 5.31 0.14 -14.25
N GLY A 131 4.60 1.17 -13.78
CA GLY A 131 5.18 2.50 -13.72
C GLY A 131 4.15 3.61 -13.67
N TRP A 132 4.55 4.78 -14.15
CA TRP A 132 3.79 6.03 -13.97
C TRP A 132 3.20 6.53 -15.28
N TYR A 133 1.88 6.70 -15.32
CA TYR A 133 1.24 7.49 -16.37
C TYR A 133 1.31 8.97 -16.04
N GLN A 134 1.72 9.82 -16.99
CA GLN A 134 1.58 11.27 -16.85
C GLN A 134 0.23 11.71 -17.43
N GLY A 135 -0.66 12.18 -16.56
CA GLY A 135 -1.95 12.74 -16.91
C GLY A 135 -1.86 14.19 -17.39
N THR A 136 -2.76 14.57 -18.30
CA THR A 136 -2.96 15.95 -18.79
C THR A 136 -3.47 16.93 -17.72
N ASP A 137 -3.92 16.40 -16.59
CA ASP A 137 -4.33 17.13 -15.38
C ASP A 137 -3.14 17.52 -14.48
N GLY A 138 -1.91 17.20 -14.90
CA GLY A 138 -0.68 17.48 -14.14
C GLY A 138 -0.41 16.47 -13.03
N TRP A 139 -1.13 15.35 -13.00
CA TRP A 139 -0.92 14.25 -12.07
C TRP A 139 -0.21 13.08 -12.73
N PHE A 140 0.67 12.44 -11.98
CA PHE A 140 1.24 11.13 -12.32
C PHE A 140 0.42 10.05 -11.60
N TYR A 141 0.10 8.97 -12.29
CA TYR A 141 -0.70 7.87 -11.75
C TYR A 141 0.11 6.58 -11.82
N TYR A 142 0.38 5.95 -10.68
CA TYR A 142 1.06 4.66 -10.65
C TYR A 142 0.07 3.58 -11.08
N ASN A 143 0.47 2.74 -12.04
CA ASN A 143 -0.47 1.85 -12.73
C ASN A 143 -0.75 0.53 -12.02
N SER A 144 -0.14 0.29 -10.86
CA SER A 144 -0.32 -0.92 -10.07
C SER A 144 -0.66 -0.56 -8.62
N PRO A 145 -1.58 -1.28 -7.95
CA PRO A 145 -1.79 -1.08 -6.51
C PRO A 145 -0.50 -1.32 -5.72
N VAL A 146 -0.25 -0.48 -4.73
CA VAL A 146 0.89 -0.64 -3.83
C VAL A 146 0.43 -1.43 -2.62
N ALA A 147 1.00 -2.61 -2.39
CA ALA A 147 0.69 -3.42 -1.22
C ALA A 147 1.18 -2.76 0.09
N PRO A 148 0.60 -3.09 1.25
CA PRO A 148 1.07 -2.64 2.56
C PRO A 148 2.57 -2.84 2.77
N GLY A 149 3.25 -1.77 3.14
CA GLY A 149 4.69 -1.72 3.41
C GLY A 149 5.58 -1.67 2.16
N GLN A 150 5.00 -1.71 0.95
CA GLN A 150 5.74 -1.62 -0.31
C GLN A 150 5.79 -0.18 -0.84
N ASN A 151 6.70 0.06 -1.79
CA ASN A 151 6.86 1.34 -2.48
C ASN A 151 6.44 1.19 -3.95
N THR A 152 6.01 2.31 -4.54
CA THR A 152 5.99 2.46 -6.00
C THR A 152 7.41 2.42 -6.57
N ASP A 153 7.52 2.29 -7.89
CA ASP A 153 8.74 2.69 -8.58
C ASP A 153 9.02 4.18 -8.40
N ASN A 154 10.27 4.58 -8.63
CA ASN A 154 10.66 5.98 -8.55
C ASN A 154 9.87 6.80 -9.57
N LEU A 155 9.36 7.95 -9.13
CA LEU A 155 8.67 8.89 -10.00
C LEU A 155 9.63 9.52 -11.03
N PHE A 156 10.90 9.67 -10.66
CA PHE A 156 12.05 10.03 -11.50
C PHE A 156 13.34 9.64 -10.75
N ASP A 157 14.50 9.56 -11.42
CA ASP A 157 15.77 9.09 -10.81
C ASP A 157 16.80 10.21 -10.59
N ALA A 158 16.67 11.32 -11.32
CA ALA A 158 17.56 12.45 -11.21
C ALA A 158 16.91 13.77 -11.59
N VAL A 159 17.51 14.85 -11.11
CA VAL A 159 17.16 16.23 -11.44
C VAL A 159 18.35 16.86 -12.15
N LYS A 160 18.17 17.23 -13.42
CA LYS A 160 19.15 18.03 -14.16
C LYS A 160 18.82 19.51 -13.98
N ILE A 161 19.79 20.24 -13.45
CA ILE A 161 19.67 21.65 -13.14
C ILE A 161 20.29 22.44 -14.30
N GLY A 162 19.49 23.27 -14.95
CA GLY A 162 19.93 24.19 -16.00
C GLY A 162 20.63 25.42 -15.42
N ASN A 163 20.45 26.56 -16.08
CA ASN A 163 21.03 27.82 -15.64
C ASN A 163 20.14 28.50 -14.60
N VAL A 164 20.29 28.08 -13.34
CA VAL A 164 19.50 28.61 -12.23
C VAL A 164 20.29 29.65 -11.43
N THR A 165 19.71 30.83 -11.25
CA THR A 165 20.33 31.99 -10.55
C THR A 165 19.72 32.28 -9.17
N LYS A 166 18.69 31.53 -8.77
CA LYS A 166 17.96 31.68 -7.50
C LYS A 166 17.72 30.32 -6.86
N ASN A 167 17.43 30.29 -5.56
CA ASN A 167 16.96 29.07 -4.92
C ASN A 167 15.62 28.65 -5.52
N PHE A 168 15.40 27.34 -5.59
CA PHE A 168 14.17 26.74 -6.08
C PHE A 168 13.83 25.50 -5.25
N ASP A 169 12.55 25.19 -5.21
CA ASP A 169 12.00 24.04 -4.50
C ASP A 169 11.36 23.09 -5.52
N ILE A 170 11.60 21.80 -5.35
CA ILE A 170 10.86 20.73 -6.03
C ILE A 170 10.01 20.05 -4.98
N THR A 171 8.70 20.23 -5.07
CA THR A 171 7.72 19.63 -4.15
C THR A 171 6.99 18.49 -4.83
N VAL A 172 6.97 17.34 -4.18
CA VAL A 172 6.15 16.19 -4.57
C VAL A 172 4.97 16.12 -3.60
N TYR A 173 3.77 16.30 -4.12
CA TYR A 173 2.52 16.06 -3.41
C TYR A 173 1.96 14.72 -3.86
N GLN A 174 1.31 13.97 -2.98
CA GLN A 174 0.78 12.65 -3.31
C GLN A 174 -0.58 12.43 -2.68
N GLU A 175 -1.37 11.56 -3.31
CA GLU A 175 -2.65 11.10 -2.82
C GLU A 175 -2.78 9.61 -3.08
N ALA A 176 -3.55 8.93 -2.23
CA ALA A 176 -3.81 7.51 -2.36
C ALA A 176 -5.28 7.18 -2.08
N VAL A 177 -5.79 6.17 -2.78
CA VAL A 177 -7.16 5.67 -2.65
C VAL A 177 -7.16 4.15 -2.58
N PHE A 178 -8.14 3.59 -1.88
CA PHE A 178 -8.26 2.13 -1.74
C PHE A 178 -8.44 1.47 -3.10
N ALA A 179 -7.68 0.40 -3.37
CA ALA A 179 -7.65 -0.27 -4.67
C ALA A 179 -8.89 -1.11 -4.98
N GLY A 180 -9.80 -1.31 -4.01
CA GLY A 180 -11.04 -2.02 -4.24
C GLY A 180 -10.81 -3.51 -4.51
N SER A 181 -11.13 -3.96 -5.72
CA SER A 181 -10.94 -5.36 -6.17
C SER A 181 -9.60 -5.59 -6.86
N TYR A 182 -8.74 -4.57 -6.96
CA TYR A 182 -7.41 -4.69 -7.56
C TYR A 182 -6.37 -4.99 -6.48
N GLU A 183 -5.37 -5.77 -6.83
CA GLU A 183 -4.28 -6.18 -5.94
C GLU A 183 -2.91 -5.84 -6.54
N ALA A 184 -1.88 -5.77 -5.71
CA ALA A 184 -0.53 -5.47 -6.15
C ALA A 184 -0.06 -6.44 -7.26
N GLY A 185 0.45 -5.87 -8.35
CA GLY A 185 0.85 -6.58 -9.55
C GLY A 185 -0.18 -6.49 -10.69
N ASP A 186 -1.41 -6.07 -10.40
CA ASP A 186 -2.38 -5.71 -11.44
C ASP A 186 -1.92 -4.47 -12.20
N LYS A 187 -2.18 -4.45 -13.51
CA LYS A 187 -1.86 -3.31 -14.38
C LYS A 187 -3.13 -2.62 -14.83
N VAL A 188 -3.27 -1.37 -14.43
CA VAL A 188 -4.51 -0.60 -14.57
C VAL A 188 -4.28 0.60 -15.48
N GLY A 189 -5.12 0.74 -16.50
CA GLY A 189 -5.02 1.85 -17.45
C GLY A 189 -5.43 3.19 -16.84
N LEU A 190 -4.83 4.27 -17.35
CA LEU A 190 -5.05 5.64 -16.87
C LEU A 190 -6.54 6.05 -16.73
N PRO A 191 -7.47 5.72 -17.66
CA PRO A 191 -8.88 6.11 -17.51
C PRO A 191 -9.54 5.51 -16.26
N VAL A 192 -9.17 4.28 -15.90
CA VAL A 192 -9.70 3.60 -14.70
C VAL A 192 -9.12 4.26 -13.44
N LEU A 193 -7.80 4.49 -13.41
CA LEU A 193 -7.14 5.19 -12.29
C LEU A 193 -7.75 6.56 -12.03
N LYS A 194 -7.96 7.36 -13.08
CA LYS A 194 -8.64 8.66 -12.98
C LYS A 194 -10.05 8.53 -12.39
N GLY A 195 -10.78 7.46 -12.72
CA GLY A 195 -12.08 7.15 -12.14
C GLY A 195 -12.04 7.00 -10.62
N PHE A 196 -11.12 6.16 -10.10
CA PHE A 196 -10.95 5.96 -8.66
C PHE A 196 -10.69 7.27 -7.90
N PHE A 197 -9.80 8.12 -8.41
CA PHE A 197 -9.49 9.40 -7.77
C PHE A 197 -10.62 10.44 -7.90
N ALA A 198 -11.39 10.40 -8.99
CA ALA A 198 -12.53 11.30 -9.17
C ALA A 198 -13.70 11.00 -8.20
N GLU A 199 -13.84 9.77 -7.71
CA GLU A 199 -14.87 9.40 -6.73
C GLU A 199 -14.59 9.97 -5.33
N VAL A 200 -13.31 10.09 -4.95
CA VAL A 200 -12.90 10.53 -3.61
C VAL A 200 -12.75 12.06 -3.50
N THR A 201 -12.65 12.77 -4.62
CA THR A 201 -12.45 14.25 -4.64
C THR A 201 -13.77 15.04 -4.70
N LYS A 202 -14.93 14.40 -4.45
CA LYS A 202 -16.26 15.05 -4.49
C LYS A 202 -16.72 15.59 -3.14
#